data_AF-A0A9W7EG60-F1
#
_entry.id   AF-A0A9W7EG60-F1
#
_cell.length_a   1.000
_cell.length_b   1.000
_cell.length_c   1.000
_cell.angle_alpha   90.00
_cell.angle_beta   90.00
_cell.angle_gamma   90.00
#
_symmetry.space_group_name_H-M   'P 1'
#
loop_
_entity.id
_entity.type
_entity.pdbx_description
1 polymer ?
#
loop_
_entity_poly.entity_id
_entity_poly.type
_entity_poly.pdbx_seq_one_letter_code
_entity_poly.pdbx_strand_id
1 'polypeptide(L)'
;MGGCSSTEKINSLQVDYSHFEQQRCIGRGGFGKVHAVNKLSDPRKDEFFAIKTLEKDQIIKTNTYAEVNRELNLLKELNHQ
;
A
#
# COMPACT_ATOMS: atom_id res chain seq x y z
N MET A 1 6.93 -26.90 9.43
CA MET A 1 5.57 -26.70 9.99
C MET A 1 5.60 -25.45 10.84
N GLY A 2 4.67 -24.51 10.63
CA GLY A 2 4.57 -23.29 11.44
C GLY A 2 4.18 -22.06 10.62
N GLY A 3 3.02 -22.07 9.98
CA GLY A 3 2.42 -20.86 9.43
C GLY A 3 1.59 -20.18 10.52
N CYS A 4 2.19 -19.21 11.22
CA CYS A 4 1.42 -18.27 12.04
C CYS A 4 0.71 -17.30 11.11
N SER A 5 -0.42 -17.71 10.53
CA SER A 5 -1.39 -16.77 9.97
C SER A 5 -2.16 -16.19 11.15
N SER A 6 -1.58 -15.19 11.79
CA SER A 6 -2.34 -14.26 12.61
C SER A 6 -3.31 -13.55 11.66
N THR A 7 -4.55 -14.03 11.54
CA THR A 7 -5.60 -13.25 10.91
C THR A 7 -5.93 -12.14 11.88
N GLU A 8 -5.15 -11.05 11.84
CA GLU A 8 -5.46 -9.84 12.59
C GLU A 8 -6.88 -9.41 12.20
N LYS A 9 -7.70 -9.09 13.20
CA LYS A 9 -9.07 -8.63 12.95
C LYS A 9 -9.02 -7.39 12.07
N ILE A 10 -9.76 -7.43 10.96
CA ILE A 10 -9.88 -6.31 10.03
C ILE A 10 -10.34 -5.07 10.78
N ASN A 11 -9.62 -3.96 10.61
CA ASN A 11 -9.94 -2.69 11.23
C ASN A 11 -11.21 -2.07 10.62
N SER A 12 -12.32 -2.05 11.35
CA SER A 12 -13.58 -1.51 10.82
C SER A 12 -13.62 0.02 10.74
N LEU A 13 -12.67 0.74 11.36
CA LEU A 13 -12.69 2.21 11.43
C LEU A 13 -11.92 2.88 10.28
N GLN A 14 -10.84 2.25 9.81
CA GLN A 14 -10.00 2.80 8.75
C GLN A 14 -9.35 1.70 7.93
N VAL A 15 -9.12 1.97 6.65
CA VAL A 15 -8.38 1.05 5.78
C VAL A 15 -6.90 1.07 6.14
N ASP A 16 -6.37 -0.09 6.53
CA ASP A 16 -4.94 -0.33 6.76
C ASP A 16 -4.48 -1.65 6.10
N TYR A 17 -3.26 -2.09 6.39
CA TYR A 17 -2.68 -3.30 5.80
C TYR A 17 -3.46 -4.58 6.14
N SER A 18 -4.22 -4.64 7.24
CA SER A 18 -5.03 -5.83 7.61
C SER A 18 -6.13 -6.13 6.59
N HIS A 19 -6.51 -5.15 5.77
CA HIS A 19 -7.51 -5.30 4.72
C HIS A 19 -6.96 -5.92 3.43
N PHE A 20 -5.67 -6.23 3.37
CA PHE A 20 -5.00 -6.66 2.16
C PHE A 20 -4.14 -7.88 2.41
N GLU A 21 -4.26 -8.88 1.55
CA GLU A 21 -3.33 -9.99 1.48
C GLU A 21 -2.23 -9.65 0.48
N GLN A 22 -0.99 -9.53 0.97
CA GLN A 22 0.15 -9.21 0.12
C GLN A 22 0.57 -10.41 -0.73
N GLN A 23 0.68 -10.19 -2.04
CA GLN A 23 1.19 -11.15 -3.01
C GLN A 23 2.65 -10.80 -3.39
N ARG A 24 3.10 -11.23 -4.57
CA ARG A 24 4.46 -10.96 -5.05
C ARG A 24 4.77 -9.47 -5.23
N CYS A 25 6.05 -9.13 -5.06
CA CYS A 25 6.61 -7.84 -5.46
C CYS A 25 6.58 -7.72 -6.98
N ILE A 26 5.95 -6.68 -7.51
CA ILE A 26 5.80 -6.41 -8.95
C ILE A 26 6.66 -5.24 -9.43
N GLY A 27 7.18 -4.41 -8.52
CA GLY A 27 8.06 -3.29 -8.88
C GLY A 27 8.99 -2.89 -7.75
N ARG A 28 10.14 -2.33 -8.09
CA ARG A 28 11.12 -1.74 -7.16
C ARG A 28 11.63 -0.44 -7.77
N GLY A 29 11.71 0.61 -6.96
CA GLY A 29 12.22 1.92 -7.39
C GLY A 29 12.92 2.65 -6.25
N GLY A 30 13.41 3.87 -6.53
CA GLY A 30 14.21 4.65 -5.57
C GLY A 30 13.47 4.98 -4.25
N PHE A 31 12.14 4.98 -4.27
CA PHE A 31 11.32 5.30 -3.09
C PHE A 31 10.71 4.07 -2.40
N GLY A 32 10.95 2.86 -2.91
CA GLY A 32 10.48 1.63 -2.27
C GLY A 32 9.99 0.57 -3.25
N LYS A 33 9.02 -0.24 -2.81
CA LYS A 33 8.56 -1.45 -3.50
C LYS A 33 7.07 -1.38 -3.79
N VAL A 34 6.66 -2.02 -4.88
CA VAL A 34 5.26 -2.19 -5.24
C VAL A 34 4.92 -3.67 -5.17
N HIS A 35 3.90 -4.01 -4.39
CA HIS A 35 3.38 -5.38 -4.28
C HIS A 35 1.98 -5.44 -4.90
N ALA A 36 1.70 -6.54 -5.60
CA ALA A 36 0.31 -6.90 -5.89
C ALA A 36 -0.34 -7.34 -4.59
N VAL A 37 -1.61 -6.98 -4.37
CA VAL A 37 -2.36 -7.34 -3.18
C VAL A 37 -3.81 -7.68 -3.52
N ASN A 38 -4.42 -8.56 -2.74
CA ASN A 38 -5.84 -8.86 -2.81
C ASN A 38 -6.56 -8.13 -1.68
N LYS A 39 -7.68 -7.47 -1.97
CA LYS A 39 -8.50 -6.86 -0.94
C LYS A 39 -9.34 -7.91 -0.22
N LEU A 40 -9.26 -7.96 1.11
CA LEU A 40 -9.98 -8.92 1.94
C LEU A 40 -11.29 -8.37 2.52
N SER A 41 -11.46 -7.05 2.51
CA SER A 41 -12.64 -6.37 3.07
C SER A 41 -13.51 -5.72 2.01
N ASP A 42 -14.80 -5.57 2.33
CA ASP A 42 -15.73 -4.72 1.58
C ASP A 42 -15.27 -3.25 1.53
N PRO A 43 -15.74 -2.46 0.53
CA PRO A 43 -16.71 -2.82 -0.51
C PRO A 43 -16.12 -3.48 -1.77
N ARG A 44 -14.79 -3.56 -1.88
CA ARG A 44 -14.07 -4.04 -3.07
C ARG A 44 -13.38 -5.37 -2.80
N LYS A 45 -14.04 -6.24 -2.05
CA LYS A 45 -13.50 -7.53 -1.64
C LYS A 45 -13.16 -8.36 -2.88
N ASP A 46 -12.05 -9.10 -2.79
CA ASP A 46 -11.49 -9.98 -3.83
C ASP A 46 -10.97 -9.24 -5.09
N GLU A 47 -10.98 -7.90 -5.09
CA GLU A 47 -10.32 -7.13 -6.14
C GLU A 47 -8.79 -7.03 -5.93
N PHE A 48 -8.06 -7.01 -7.06
CA PHE A 48 -6.61 -6.88 -7.09
C PHE A 48 -6.18 -5.40 -7.13
N PHE A 49 -5.19 -5.07 -6.30
CA PHE A 49 -4.59 -3.74 -6.24
C PHE A 49 -3.06 -3.83 -6.28
N ALA A 50 -2.43 -2.67 -6.46
CA ALA A 50 -1.01 -2.48 -6.22
C ALA A 50 -0.82 -1.56 -5.02
N ILE A 51 0.00 -1.97 -4.04
CA ILE A 51 0.43 -1.12 -2.93
C ILE A 51 1.88 -0.73 -3.15
N LYS A 52 2.14 0.59 -3.27
CA LYS A 52 3.48 1.19 -3.28
C LYS A 52 3.87 1.51 -1.84
N THR A 53 4.76 0.71 -1.26
CA THR A 53 5.33 0.94 0.07
C THR A 53 6.47 1.94 -0.04
N LEU A 54 6.37 3.04 0.69
CA LEU A 54 7.38 4.09 0.74
C LEU A 54 8.21 3.99 2.02
N GLU A 55 9.54 3.93 1.89
CA GLU A 55 10.44 3.87 3.05
C GLU A 55 10.64 5.26 3.66
N LYS A 56 10.01 5.53 4.81
CA LYS A 56 10.06 6.84 5.48
C LYS A 56 11.49 7.31 5.75
N ASP A 57 12.35 6.41 6.22
CA ASP A 57 13.75 6.71 6.50
C ASP A 57 14.49 7.17 5.23
N GLN A 58 14.21 6.56 4.08
CA GLN A 58 14.80 6.97 2.81
C GLN A 58 14.30 8.35 2.42
N ILE A 59 13.00 8.60 2.49
CA ILE A 59 12.40 9.91 2.16
C ILE A 59 13.01 11.04 3.00
N ILE A 60 13.21 10.80 4.29
CA ILE A 60 13.82 11.77 5.21
C ILE A 60 15.29 11.98 4.83
N LYS A 61 16.05 10.89 4.61
CA LYS A 61 17.47 10.97 4.23
C LYS A 61 17.70 11.69 2.91
N THR A 62 16.82 11.50 1.93
CA THR A 62 16.92 12.11 0.60
C THR A 62 16.25 13.48 0.51
N ASN A 63 15.61 13.95 1.59
CA ASN A 63 14.85 15.20 1.64
C ASN A 63 13.78 15.31 0.54
N THR A 64 13.09 14.21 0.21
CA THR A 64 12.10 14.14 -0.89
C THR A 64 10.65 14.14 -0.40
N TYR A 65 10.41 14.64 0.82
CA TYR A 65 9.08 14.63 1.43
C TYR A 65 8.08 15.49 0.63
N ALA A 66 8.52 16.64 0.12
CA ALA A 66 7.67 17.56 -0.62
C ALA A 66 7.16 16.93 -1.92
N GLU A 67 8.02 16.21 -2.64
CA GLU A 67 7.71 15.49 -3.87
C GLU A 67 6.72 14.36 -3.61
N VAL A 68 6.96 13.55 -2.57
CA VAL A 68 6.05 12.47 -2.16
C VAL A 68 4.68 13.03 -1.78
N ASN A 69 4.64 14.11 -1.00
CA ASN A 69 3.38 14.72 -0.59
C ASN A 69 2.64 15.35 -1.78
N ARG A 70 3.36 15.95 -2.74
CA ARG A 70 2.78 16.47 -3.98
C ARG A 70 2.19 15.34 -4.83
N GLU A 71 2.90 14.23 -5.00
CA GLU A 71 2.42 13.04 -5.72
C GLU A 71 1.12 12.53 -5.08
N LEU A 72 1.10 12.38 -3.75
CA LEU A 72 -0.07 11.91 -3.01
C LEU A 72 -1.29 12.84 -3.18
N ASN A 73 -1.09 14.15 -3.13
CA ASN A 73 -2.20 15.10 -3.27
C ASN A 73 -2.74 15.11 -4.70
N LEU A 74 -1.86 15.12 -5.70
CA LEU A 74 -2.26 15.06 -7.10
C LEU A 74 -3.04 13.77 -7.42
N LEU A 75 -2.52 12.60 -7.02
CA LEU A 75 -3.16 11.31 -7.31
C LEU A 75 -4.52 11.12 -6.62
N LYS A 76 -4.78 11.84 -5.51
CA LYS A 76 -6.09 11.82 -4.86
C LYS A 76 -7.15 12.60 -5.64
N GLU A 77 -6.74 13.63 -6.38
CA GLU A 77 -7.63 14.50 -7.14
C GLU A 77 -7.83 14.03 -8.58
N LEU A 78 -6.87 13.27 -9.11
CA LEU A 78 -6.97 12.72 -10.46
C LEU A 78 -8.06 11.66 -10.55
N ASN A 79 -9.07 11.94 -11.37
CA ASN A 79 -10.08 10.98 -11.79
C ASN A 79 -10.20 11.03 -13.32
N HIS A 80 -9.50 10.13 -14.00
CA HIS A 80 -9.52 10.00 -15.45
C HIS A 80 -9.89 8.55 -15.81
N GLN A 81 -10.82 8.37 -16.76
CA GLN A 81 -11.26 7.06 -17.25
C GLN A 81 -10.35 6.52 -18.35
#